data_AF-A0A376MH92-F1
#
_entry.id   AF-A0A376MH92-F1
#
_cell.length_a   1.000
_cell.length_b   1.000
_cell.length_c   1.000
_cell.angle_alpha   90.00
_cell.angle_beta   90.00
_cell.angle_gamma   90.00
#
_symmetry.space_group_name_H-M   'P 1'
#
loop_
_entity.id
_entity.type
_entity.pdbx_description
1 polymer ?
#
loop_
_entity_poly.entity_id
_entity_poly.type
_entity_poly.pdbx_seq_one_letter_code
_entity_poly.pdbx_strand_id
1 'polypeptide(L)'
;MCRSSKPATWALPPKCPAAGSCIHEIYESVINRIRTEFPHADDITMLGGHSSHSYQNGTNMYFVYDYNVVDCKPEEEIDKYHNPLNKIICEETIRLGGSMVHHHGIGKHRVHWSKLEHGSAWTLLEGLKNSSILTAL
;
A
#
# COMPACT_ATOMS: atom_id res chain seq x y z
N MET A 1 -9.41 18.23 -10.16
CA MET A 1 -8.71 17.78 -8.93
C MET A 1 -9.26 16.42 -8.55
N CYS A 2 -8.41 15.41 -8.43
CA CYS A 2 -8.77 14.08 -7.94
C CYS A 2 -8.20 13.92 -6.53
N ARG A 3 -9.00 13.36 -5.62
CA ARG A 3 -8.66 13.14 -4.22
C ARG A 3 -8.69 11.65 -3.92
N SER A 4 -7.60 11.11 -3.42
CA SER A 4 -7.51 9.70 -3.08
C SER A 4 -6.90 9.52 -1.70
N SER A 5 -7.59 8.74 -0.87
CA SER A 5 -7.01 8.19 0.35
C SER A 5 -6.81 6.70 0.14
N LYS A 6 -5.58 6.22 0.38
CA LYS A 6 -5.28 4.79 0.36
C LYS A 6 -4.75 4.41 1.74
N PRO A 7 -5.35 3.43 2.43
CA PRO A 7 -4.68 2.85 3.57
C PRO A 7 -3.43 2.19 3.05
N ALA A 8 -2.33 2.58 3.64
CA ALA A 8 -1.11 1.84 3.53
C ALA A 8 -0.40 2.07 4.84
N THR A 9 -0.72 1.22 5.79
CA THR A 9 0.25 0.32 6.40
C THR A 9 -0.35 -0.24 7.67
N TRP A 10 0.00 -1.48 7.96
CA TRP A 10 -0.12 -2.04 9.30
C TRP A 10 1.25 -2.60 9.66
N ALA A 11 1.98 -1.96 10.58
CA ALA A 11 3.24 -2.53 11.08
C ALA A 11 2.91 -3.63 12.08
N LEU A 12 3.20 -4.88 11.70
CA LEU A 12 3.11 -6.03 12.60
C LEU A 12 4.51 -6.51 12.99
N PRO A 13 4.73 -6.88 14.25
CA PRO A 13 5.76 -7.84 14.59
C PRO A 13 5.47 -9.17 13.87
N PRO A 14 6.46 -9.91 13.36
CA PRO A 14 7.91 -9.71 13.52
C PRO A 14 8.56 -8.80 12.47
N LYS A 15 7.80 -8.32 11.48
CA LYS A 15 8.34 -7.55 10.35
C LYS A 15 8.85 -6.16 10.78
N CYS A 16 8.27 -5.57 11.82
CA CYS A 16 8.73 -4.35 12.46
C CYS A 16 9.18 -4.64 13.90
N PRO A 17 10.50 -4.76 14.18
CA PRO A 17 11.00 -5.31 15.45
C PRO A 17 10.99 -4.36 16.65
N ALA A 18 10.68 -3.07 16.48
CA ALA A 18 10.49 -2.13 17.60
C ALA A 18 9.21 -1.31 17.39
N ALA A 19 8.36 -1.25 18.43
CA ALA A 19 7.01 -0.68 18.49
C ALA A 19 6.77 0.56 17.59
N GLY A 20 6.56 0.35 16.29
CA GLY A 20 6.31 1.40 15.31
C GLY A 20 7.54 2.18 14.80
N SER A 21 8.78 1.78 15.13
CA SER A 21 10.02 2.42 14.60
C SER A 21 10.05 2.50 13.07
N CYS A 22 9.61 1.44 12.39
CA CYS A 22 9.51 1.38 10.94
C CYS A 22 8.47 2.36 10.35
N ILE A 23 7.51 2.86 11.13
CA ILE A 23 6.42 3.72 10.60
C ILE A 23 6.97 5.05 10.10
N HIS A 24 7.91 5.65 10.84
CA HIS A 24 8.56 6.89 10.41
C HIS A 24 9.37 6.65 9.13
N GLU A 25 10.16 5.58 9.08
CA GLU A 25 10.95 5.22 7.90
C GLU A 25 10.07 4.94 6.67
N ILE A 26 8.95 4.23 6.85
CA ILE A 26 7.97 3.97 5.79
C ILE A 26 7.41 5.30 5.29
N TYR A 27 6.99 6.18 6.20
CA TYR A 27 6.47 7.49 5.83
C TYR A 27 7.50 8.29 5.01
N GLU A 28 8.70 8.51 5.55
CA GLU A 28 9.74 9.31 4.88
C GLU A 28 10.13 8.70 3.53
N SER A 29 10.29 7.38 3.46
CA SER A 29 10.69 6.70 2.23
C SER A 29 9.61 6.79 1.14
N VAL A 30 8.34 6.61 1.49
CA VAL A 30 7.21 6.78 0.56
C VAL A 30 7.13 8.22 0.07
N ILE A 31 7.18 9.20 0.98
CA ILE A 31 7.12 10.62 0.61
C ILE A 31 8.27 10.99 -0.32
N ASN A 32 9.49 10.53 0.00
CA ASN A 32 10.67 10.79 -0.81
C ASN A 32 10.56 10.15 -2.20
N ARG A 33 10.21 8.86 -2.30
CA ARG A 33 10.08 8.18 -3.60
C ARG A 33 8.97 8.76 -4.46
N ILE A 34 7.83 9.13 -3.87
CA ILE A 34 6.77 9.82 -4.63
C ILE A 34 7.29 11.15 -5.18
N ARG A 35 8.01 11.94 -4.38
CA ARG A 35 8.51 13.25 -4.85
C ARG A 35 9.64 13.18 -5.87
N THR A 36 10.40 12.09 -5.89
CA THR A 36 11.62 11.99 -6.70
C THR A 36 11.51 11.01 -7.88
N GLU A 37 10.65 10.00 -7.80
CA GLU A 37 10.52 8.95 -8.80
C GLU A 37 9.18 9.00 -9.56
N PHE A 38 8.12 9.57 -8.98
CA PHE A 38 6.83 9.65 -9.66
C PHE A 38 6.89 10.70 -10.79
N PRO A 39 6.70 10.34 -12.07
CA PRO A 39 6.90 11.26 -13.19
C PRO A 39 5.99 12.50 -13.18
N HIS A 40 4.89 12.44 -12.43
CA HIS A 40 3.90 13.52 -12.31
C HIS A 40 3.85 14.08 -10.88
N ALA A 41 4.99 14.09 -10.17
CA ALA A 41 5.07 14.65 -8.82
C ALA A 41 4.62 16.12 -8.74
N ASP A 42 4.87 16.91 -9.79
CA ASP A 42 4.44 18.31 -9.86
C ASP A 42 2.91 18.49 -9.96
N ASP A 43 2.18 17.45 -10.36
CA ASP A 43 0.72 17.47 -10.39
C ASP A 43 0.10 17.28 -9.00
N ILE A 44 0.90 16.80 -8.04
CA ILE A 44 0.47 16.51 -6.67
C ILE A 44 0.27 17.82 -5.89
N THR A 45 -0.95 18.04 -5.44
CA THR A 45 -1.36 19.22 -4.67
C THR A 45 -1.39 18.97 -3.17
N MET A 46 -1.51 17.70 -2.76
CA MET A 46 -1.38 17.28 -1.37
C MET A 46 -0.74 15.90 -1.31
N LEU A 47 0.20 15.72 -0.39
CA LEU A 47 0.81 14.42 -0.11
C LEU A 47 1.17 14.36 1.37
N GLY A 48 0.66 13.34 2.05
CA GLY A 48 0.99 13.10 3.44
C GLY A 48 0.37 11.81 3.96
N GLY A 49 0.30 11.71 5.28
CA GLY A 49 -0.34 10.58 5.92
C GLY A 49 -0.76 10.85 7.36
N HIS A 50 -1.64 10.01 7.88
CA HIS A 50 -2.14 10.11 9.25
C HIS A 50 -2.34 8.74 9.90
N SER A 51 -2.13 8.71 11.22
CA SER A 51 -2.48 7.57 12.04
C SER A 51 -3.98 7.56 12.31
N SER A 52 -4.65 6.41 12.12
CA SER A 52 -6.09 6.27 12.44
C SER A 52 -6.37 5.33 13.60
N HIS A 53 -5.55 4.29 13.78
CA HIS A 53 -5.74 3.25 14.78
C HIS A 53 -4.38 2.84 15.33
N SER A 54 -4.20 2.97 16.64
CA SER A 54 -2.97 2.60 17.34
C SER A 54 -3.19 1.39 18.23
N TYR A 55 -2.17 0.54 18.32
CA TYR A 55 -2.18 -0.70 19.06
C TYR A 55 -0.83 -0.85 19.78
N GLN A 56 -0.73 -1.84 20.67
CA GLN A 56 0.49 -2.05 21.45
C GLN A 56 1.73 -2.30 20.59
N ASN A 57 1.55 -2.89 19.40
CA ASN A 57 2.64 -3.34 18.55
C ASN A 57 2.80 -2.54 17.24
N GLY A 58 2.01 -1.49 17.04
CA GLY A 58 2.04 -0.70 15.82
C GLY A 58 0.85 0.23 15.68
N THR A 59 0.85 1.00 14.59
CA THR A 59 -0.28 1.85 14.19
C THR A 59 -0.57 1.68 12.71
N ASN A 60 -1.81 1.97 12.32
CA ASN A 60 -2.19 2.12 10.94
C ASN A 60 -1.84 3.52 10.42
N MET A 61 -1.01 3.61 9.36
CA MET A 61 -0.83 4.85 8.59
C MET A 61 -1.73 4.85 7.36
N TYR A 62 -2.42 5.96 7.15
CA TYR A 62 -3.10 6.25 5.89
C TYR A 62 -2.24 7.19 5.07
N PHE A 63 -1.90 6.83 3.83
CA PHE A 63 -1.35 7.80 2.88
C PHE A 63 -2.49 8.47 2.14
N VAL A 64 -2.43 9.79 2.08
CA VAL A 64 -3.46 10.61 1.43
C VAL A 64 -2.76 11.52 0.44
N TYR A 65 -3.32 11.57 -0.76
CA TYR A 65 -2.77 12.36 -1.84
C TYR A 65 -3.87 12.93 -2.73
N ASP A 66 -3.69 14.20 -3.10
CA ASP A 66 -4.54 14.92 -4.05
C ASP A 66 -3.66 15.39 -5.21
N TYR A 67 -4.22 15.44 -6.41
CA TYR A 67 -3.52 15.89 -7.61
C TYR A 67 -4.47 16.53 -8.62
N ASN A 68 -3.90 17.35 -9.47
CA ASN A 68 -4.57 17.83 -10.67
C ASN A 68 -4.48 16.75 -11.76
N VAL A 69 -5.61 16.49 -12.41
CA VAL A 69 -5.63 15.60 -13.58
C VAL A 69 -5.24 16.47 -14.77
N VAL A 70 -4.01 16.33 -15.23
CA VAL A 70 -3.42 17.12 -16.32
C VAL A 70 -3.27 16.23 -17.54
N ASP A 71 -3.71 16.68 -18.70
CA ASP A 71 -3.52 16.02 -20.00
C ASP A 71 -3.76 14.49 -19.96
N CYS A 72 -4.94 14.10 -19.47
CA CYS A 72 -5.30 12.71 -19.23
C CYS A 72 -6.81 12.55 -19.35
N LYS A 73 -7.28 11.52 -20.05
CA LYS A 73 -8.70 11.16 -20.06
C LYS A 73 -9.09 10.43 -18.76
N PRO A 74 -10.38 10.41 -18.37
CA PRO A 74 -10.83 9.71 -17.17
C PRO A 74 -10.42 8.23 -17.11
N GLU A 75 -10.41 7.54 -18.24
CA GLU A 75 -10.08 6.11 -18.33
C GLU A 75 -8.58 5.83 -18.15
N GLU A 76 -7.73 6.82 -18.41
CA GLU A 76 -6.26 6.75 -18.32
C GLU A 76 -5.75 7.16 -16.94
N GLU A 77 -6.59 7.86 -16.15
CA GLU A 77 -6.24 8.45 -14.85
C GLU A 77 -5.69 7.40 -13.88
N ILE A 78 -6.32 6.22 -13.87
CA ILE A 78 -5.95 5.15 -12.95
C ILE A 78 -4.52 4.66 -13.19
N ASP A 79 -4.11 4.56 -14.46
CA ASP A 79 -2.78 4.09 -14.85
C ASP A 79 -1.75 5.19 -14.74
N LYS A 80 -2.13 6.45 -15.00
CA LYS A 80 -1.24 7.61 -14.91
C LYS A 80 -0.90 7.98 -13.47
N TYR A 81 -1.88 7.94 -12.56
CA TYR A 81 -1.69 8.42 -11.17
C TYR A 81 -1.87 7.31 -10.15
N HIS A 82 -3.03 6.66 -10.11
CA HIS A 82 -3.39 5.77 -9.00
C HIS A 82 -2.48 4.55 -8.87
N ASN A 83 -2.26 3.80 -9.95
CA ASN A 83 -1.47 2.58 -9.97
C ASN A 83 0.01 2.83 -9.62
N PRO A 84 0.72 3.81 -10.20
CA PRO A 84 2.11 4.08 -9.84
C PRO A 84 2.27 4.60 -8.40
N LEU A 85 1.36 5.45 -7.91
CA LEU A 85 1.40 5.89 -6.51
C LEU A 85 1.16 4.72 -5.54
N ASN A 86 0.13 3.88 -5.80
CA ASN A 86 -0.11 2.68 -4.97
C ASN A 86 1.07 1.70 -5.01
N LYS A 87 1.74 1.57 -6.17
CA LYS A 87 2.94 0.74 -6.31
C LYS A 87 4.05 1.19 -5.36
N ILE A 88 4.44 2.47 -5.41
CA ILE A 88 5.49 3.02 -4.53
C ILE A 88 5.13 2.78 -3.07
N ILE A 89 3.90 3.10 -2.69
CA ILE A 89 3.39 2.94 -1.34
C ILE A 89 3.47 1.47 -0.88
N CYS A 90 2.99 0.51 -1.69
CA CYS A 90 2.99 -0.91 -1.33
C CYS A 90 4.42 -1.48 -1.26
N GLU A 91 5.29 -1.13 -2.21
CA GLU A 91 6.67 -1.60 -2.26
C GLU A 91 7.46 -1.15 -1.03
N GLU A 92 7.42 0.14 -0.70
CA GLU A 92 8.15 0.68 0.45
C GLU A 92 7.63 0.15 1.77
N THR A 93 6.30 0.05 1.87
CA THR A 93 5.64 -0.54 3.03
C THR A 93 6.16 -1.94 3.31
N ILE A 94 6.14 -2.82 2.31
CA ILE A 94 6.55 -4.21 2.50
C ILE A 94 8.07 -4.31 2.72
N ARG A 95 8.85 -3.51 1.98
CA ARG A 95 10.32 -3.47 2.09
C ARG A 95 10.80 -3.13 3.51
N LEU A 96 10.11 -2.23 4.19
CA LEU A 96 10.45 -1.75 5.53
C LEU A 96 9.70 -2.49 6.66
N GLY A 97 9.03 -3.60 6.33
CA GLY A 97 8.42 -4.47 7.32
C GLY A 97 7.02 -4.04 7.79
N GLY A 98 6.36 -3.17 7.05
CA GLY A 98 4.91 -2.97 7.15
C GLY A 98 4.13 -4.02 6.37
N SER A 99 2.81 -3.99 6.54
CA SER A 99 1.84 -4.72 5.73
C SER A 99 1.13 -3.78 4.78
N MET A 100 1.00 -4.15 3.50
CA MET A 100 0.38 -3.29 2.47
C MET A 100 -1.10 -2.96 2.72
N VAL A 101 -1.78 -3.66 3.64
CA VAL A 101 -3.21 -3.47 3.93
C VAL A 101 -3.48 -3.56 5.43
N HIS A 102 -4.38 -2.70 5.94
CA HIS A 102 -4.91 -2.82 7.30
C HIS A 102 -6.33 -3.38 7.32
N HIS A 103 -7.29 -2.74 6.63
CA HIS A 103 -8.68 -3.22 6.55
C HIS A 103 -9.34 -3.13 5.15
N HIS A 104 -8.74 -2.46 4.16
CA HIS A 104 -9.33 -2.40 2.80
C HIS A 104 -9.11 -3.68 1.97
N GLY A 105 -8.28 -4.60 2.47
CA GLY A 105 -7.94 -5.83 1.76
C GLY A 105 -7.11 -5.61 0.50
N ILE A 106 -6.69 -6.74 -0.09
CA ILE A 106 -5.79 -6.77 -1.25
C ILE A 106 -6.56 -6.45 -2.54
N GLY A 107 -7.69 -7.16 -2.77
CA GLY A 107 -8.51 -7.01 -3.97
C GLY A 107 -7.71 -7.21 -5.27
N LYS A 108 -8.24 -6.71 -6.38
CA LYS A 108 -7.55 -6.79 -7.69
C LYS A 108 -6.39 -5.79 -7.79
N HIS A 109 -6.45 -4.67 -7.07
CA HIS A 109 -5.47 -3.58 -7.19
C HIS A 109 -4.14 -3.85 -6.50
N ARG A 110 -4.09 -4.75 -5.50
CA ARG A 110 -2.86 -5.05 -4.74
C ARG A 110 -2.40 -6.51 -4.88
N VAL A 111 -3.11 -7.32 -5.67
CA VAL A 111 -2.83 -8.76 -5.80
C VAL A 111 -1.39 -9.05 -6.27
N HIS A 112 -0.81 -8.11 -7.02
CA HIS A 112 0.56 -8.22 -7.52
C HIS A 112 1.61 -8.35 -6.41
N TRP A 113 1.33 -7.82 -5.22
CA TRP A 113 2.23 -7.91 -4.06
C TRP A 113 1.84 -9.01 -3.07
N SER A 114 0.79 -9.80 -3.31
CA SER A 114 0.32 -10.80 -2.33
C SER A 114 1.37 -11.84 -1.97
N LYS A 115 2.14 -12.32 -2.95
CA LYS A 115 3.25 -13.26 -2.69
C LYS A 115 4.31 -12.63 -1.78
N LEU A 116 4.66 -11.37 -2.04
CA LEU A 116 5.66 -10.64 -1.26
C LEU A 116 5.15 -10.34 0.16
N GLU A 117 3.90 -9.90 0.29
CA GLU A 117 3.26 -9.62 1.57
C GLU A 117 3.17 -10.86 2.46
N HIS A 118 2.74 -11.99 1.91
CA HIS A 118 2.52 -13.20 2.71
C HIS A 118 3.79 -14.04 2.90
N GLY A 119 4.81 -13.88 2.05
CA GLY A 119 6.05 -14.64 2.14
C GLY A 119 5.78 -16.15 2.19
N SER A 120 6.30 -16.82 3.22
CA SER A 120 6.10 -18.26 3.42
C SER A 120 4.64 -18.67 3.64
N ALA A 121 3.76 -17.76 4.08
CA ALA A 121 2.34 -18.05 4.24
C ALA A 121 1.58 -18.14 2.89
N TRP A 122 2.17 -17.69 1.78
CA TRP A 122 1.54 -17.75 0.46
C TRP A 122 1.14 -19.16 0.06
N THR A 123 2.00 -20.15 0.33
CA THR A 123 1.76 -21.56 -0.03
C THR A 123 0.51 -22.11 0.65
N LEU A 124 0.19 -21.67 1.86
CA LEU A 124 -1.05 -22.06 2.54
C LEU A 124 -2.28 -21.49 1.84
N LEU A 125 -2.25 -20.21 1.45
CA LEU A 125 -3.35 -19.57 0.72
C LEU A 125 -3.60 -20.24 -0.64
N GLU A 126 -2.53 -20.55 -1.37
CA GLU A 126 -2.60 -21.22 -2.67
C GLU A 126 -3.10 -22.66 -2.53
N GLY A 127 -2.63 -23.40 -1.51
CA GLY A 127 -3.09 -24.74 -1.19
C GLY A 127 -4.59 -24.78 -0.85
N LEU A 128 -5.06 -23.83 -0.03
CA LEU A 128 -6.48 -23.71 0.29
C LEU A 128 -7.33 -23.43 -0.96
N LYS A 129 -6.86 -22.51 -1.83
CA LYS A 129 -7.56 -22.15 -3.07
C LYS A 129 -7.67 -23.32 -4.05
N ASN A 130 -6.62 -24.14 -4.14
CA ASN A 130 -6.53 -25.26 -5.07
C ASN A 130 -7.04 -26.59 -4.50
N SER A 131 -7.41 -26.62 -3.21
CA SER A 131 -7.99 -27.82 -2.61
C SER A 131 -9.36 -28.12 -3.22
N SER A 132 -9.59 -29.38 -3.58
CA SER A 132 -10.80 -29.85 -4.28
C SER A 132 -12.09 -29.76 -3.45
N ILE A 133 -12.00 -29.29 -2.20
CA ILE A 133 -13.14 -29.10 -1.29
C ILE A 133 -14.07 -27.97 -1.78
N LEU A 134 -13.57 -26.99 -2.54
CA LEU A 134 -14.37 -25.84 -3.01
C LEU A 134 -15.04 -26.04 -4.38
N THR A 135 -14.76 -27.14 -5.09
CA THR A 135 -15.35 -27.47 -6.41
C THR A 135 -16.42 -28.56 -6.35
N ALA A 136 -16.75 -29.07 -5.16
CA ALA A 136 -17.72 -30.14 -4.95
C ALA A 136 -19.10 -29.64 -4.45
N LEU A 137 -19.37 -28.34 -4.54
CA LEU A 137 -20.68 -27.70 -4.36
C LEU A 137 -21.02 -26.91 -5.64
#